data_AF-L8DAZ2-F1
#
_entry.id   AF-L8DAZ2-F1
#
_cell.length_a   1.000
_cell.length_b   1.000
_cell.length_c   1.000
_cell.angle_alpha   90.00
_cell.angle_beta   90.00
_cell.angle_gamma   90.00
#
_symmetry.space_group_name_H-M   'P 1'
#
loop_
_entity.id
_entity.type
_entity.pdbx_description
1 polymer ?
#
loop_
_entity_poly.entity_id
_entity_poly.type
_entity_poly.pdbx_seq_one_letter_code
_entity_poly.pdbx_strand_id
1 'polypeptide(L)'
;MSRPTENDGAPSNSAPDIFAMTDHITSVYADEIAVYRRFLRHLAADRTLSHSRWPVDDHPVVGPSLNVPGLRIHVRHSYQDAADLGSFPAESNPLLLRIHVQGFSDEYRDRTAARSNLVDSVTDPEGEAWARALLGPRWADYAYELVRTPKSPTNTATRMLFAQRVYALLLGDDGEPMLAPDNFAFRRVWHGIDSARKIVPTSPVVVAHLDAVGPFFRTEDFRDPNTDADADADADGGWRLDITGEDVDGLPKTAASTARSLTRSVRVRGRVDTKFRPIRVHIEQDQARVYFHWAMNPNTFALTLRFPQSKEDFSGPPLDSPGSVVAECLSIWQEDLRTGLLVWGHRVRRADGAVGISWPIAELDSGREHAVAAVPRHGTSGSWLSRAGLEIETAREAQASGVLAVWLQAYVDSREARPFVGHAAARWIDDTTARIDVLEVVPGTSRPVVTQLVHSITHTLANAGAKAIELLFTDETFVTFGYVPNPTTAHGMYLDVTTMP
;
A
#
# COMPACT_ATOMS: atom_id res chain seq x y z
N MET A 1 -34.03 -22.94 8.49
CA MET A 1 -35.22 -22.94 9.37
C MET A 1 -35.79 -21.53 9.35
N SER A 2 -36.98 -21.38 8.79
CA SER A 2 -37.70 -20.10 8.64
C SER A 2 -38.25 -19.64 10.00
N ARG A 3 -38.13 -18.35 10.31
CA ARG A 3 -38.71 -17.77 11.53
C ARG A 3 -40.22 -17.53 11.36
N PRO A 4 -41.05 -17.73 12.39
CA PRO A 4 -42.48 -17.42 12.35
C PRO A 4 -42.71 -15.92 12.47
N THR A 5 -43.65 -15.41 11.69
CA THR A 5 -44.31 -14.12 11.84
C THR A 5 -45.39 -14.22 12.91
N GLU A 6 -45.14 -13.66 14.09
CA GLU A 6 -46.20 -13.28 15.04
C GLU A 6 -46.31 -11.77 15.06
N ASN A 7 -47.51 -11.32 14.71
CA ASN A 7 -47.93 -9.95 14.56
C ASN A 7 -48.86 -9.67 15.76
N ASP A 8 -48.33 -9.04 16.81
CA ASP A 8 -49.12 -8.58 17.95
C ASP A 8 -48.84 -7.09 18.18
N GLY A 9 -49.92 -6.31 18.20
CA GLY A 9 -49.93 -4.84 18.18
C GLY A 9 -49.41 -4.21 19.47
N ALA A 10 -48.12 -3.90 19.49
CA ALA A 10 -47.53 -2.84 20.31
C ALA A 10 -47.42 -1.56 19.46
N PRO A 11 -47.49 -0.34 20.05
CA PRO A 11 -47.25 0.88 19.29
C PRO A 11 -45.89 0.77 18.61
N SER A 12 -45.86 0.96 17.29
CA SER A 12 -44.63 0.96 16.53
C SER A 12 -43.74 2.07 17.08
N ASN A 13 -42.78 1.72 17.94
CA ASN A 13 -41.60 2.54 18.15
C ASN A 13 -40.97 2.64 16.78
N SER A 14 -41.25 3.74 16.08
CA SER A 14 -40.60 4.12 14.84
C SER A 14 -39.10 3.92 15.05
N ALA A 15 -38.46 3.18 14.15
CA ALA A 15 -37.02 2.98 14.22
C ALA A 15 -36.35 4.35 14.46
N PRO A 16 -35.39 4.44 15.40
CA PRO A 16 -34.80 5.72 15.77
C PRO A 16 -34.23 6.42 14.53
N ASP A 17 -34.64 7.68 14.33
CA ASP A 17 -34.27 8.47 13.16
C ASP A 17 -32.76 8.80 13.20
N ILE A 18 -32.03 8.26 12.24
CA ILE A 18 -30.57 8.42 12.09
C ILE A 18 -30.19 9.90 12.02
N PHE A 19 -31.00 10.73 11.38
CA PHE A 19 -30.71 12.15 11.22
C PHE A 19 -30.94 12.91 12.52
N ALA A 20 -32.03 12.64 13.23
CA ALA A 20 -32.27 13.20 14.56
C ALA A 20 -31.15 12.80 15.56
N MET A 21 -30.68 11.55 15.53
CA MET A 21 -29.54 11.13 16.35
C MET A 21 -28.25 11.83 15.94
N THR A 22 -28.00 11.98 14.63
CA THR A 22 -26.82 12.69 14.10
C THR A 22 -26.79 14.13 14.57
N ASP A 23 -27.93 14.83 14.50
CA ASP A 23 -28.07 16.22 14.93
C ASP A 23 -27.87 16.35 16.44
N HIS A 24 -28.44 15.43 17.22
CA HIS A 24 -28.24 15.39 18.67
C HIS A 24 -26.76 15.20 19.03
N ILE A 25 -26.08 14.20 18.45
CA ILE A 25 -24.65 13.94 18.68
C ILE A 25 -23.81 15.16 18.27
N THR A 26 -24.09 15.74 17.09
CA THR A 26 -23.37 16.90 16.58
C THR A 26 -23.53 18.11 17.51
N SER A 27 -24.71 18.30 18.10
CA SER A 27 -24.98 19.40 19.03
C SER A 27 -24.33 19.17 20.40
N VAL A 28 -24.37 17.95 20.94
CA VAL A 28 -23.85 17.65 22.28
C VAL A 28 -22.32 17.65 22.30
N TYR A 29 -21.68 17.14 21.24
CA TYR A 29 -20.23 16.99 21.13
C TYR A 29 -19.62 17.97 20.11
N ALA A 30 -20.20 19.17 20.00
CA ALA A 30 -19.87 20.13 18.93
C ALA A 30 -18.37 20.50 18.92
N ASP A 31 -17.79 20.72 20.09
CA ASP A 31 -16.38 21.13 20.23
C ASP A 31 -15.43 19.99 19.86
N GLU A 32 -15.66 18.79 20.39
CA GLU A 32 -14.85 17.61 20.08
C GLU A 32 -14.95 17.23 18.60
N ILE A 33 -16.16 17.26 18.03
CA ILE A 33 -16.39 17.00 16.59
C ILE A 33 -15.72 18.06 15.73
N ALA A 34 -15.73 19.34 16.13
CA ALA A 34 -15.07 20.40 15.37
C ALA A 34 -13.55 20.19 15.31
N VAL A 35 -12.92 19.83 16.44
CA VAL A 35 -11.50 19.46 16.50
C VAL A 35 -11.23 18.24 15.62
N TYR A 36 -12.06 17.20 15.73
CA TYR A 36 -11.91 15.97 14.97
C TYR A 36 -12.02 16.19 13.46
N ARG A 37 -13.04 16.94 13.00
CA ARG A 37 -13.22 17.27 11.58
C ARG A 37 -12.07 18.09 11.02
N ARG A 38 -11.51 19.01 11.82
CA ARG A 38 -10.32 19.77 11.43
C ARG A 38 -9.14 18.84 11.19
N PHE A 39 -8.92 17.89 12.10
CA PHE A 39 -7.88 16.88 11.93
C PHE A 39 -8.10 16.04 10.68
N LEU A 40 -9.31 15.52 10.45
CA LEU A 40 -9.58 14.67 9.30
C LEU A 40 -9.36 15.41 7.96
N ARG A 41 -9.70 16.70 7.89
CA ARG A 41 -9.40 17.54 6.71
C ARG A 41 -7.90 17.76 6.54
N HIS A 42 -7.18 17.98 7.64
CA HIS A 42 -5.74 18.11 7.59
C HIS A 42 -5.08 16.80 7.12
N LEU A 43 -5.53 15.64 7.61
CA LEU A 43 -5.10 14.33 7.14
C LEU A 43 -5.38 14.12 5.64
N ALA A 44 -6.55 14.56 5.16
CA ALA A 44 -6.91 14.47 3.75
C ALA A 44 -6.00 15.32 2.86
N ALA A 45 -5.58 16.50 3.34
CA ALA A 45 -4.70 17.42 2.64
C ALA A 45 -3.20 17.11 2.80
N ASP A 46 -2.79 16.60 3.95
CA ASP A 46 -1.41 16.28 4.30
C ASP A 46 -1.28 14.79 4.62
N ARG A 47 -1.03 14.04 3.56
CA ARG A 47 -0.92 12.58 3.54
C ARG A 47 0.45 12.08 4.00
N THR A 48 1.35 12.99 4.40
CA THR A 48 2.73 12.67 4.82
C THR A 48 2.85 12.38 6.31
N LEU A 49 1.79 12.65 7.09
CA LEU A 49 1.72 12.32 8.51
C LEU A 49 1.71 10.79 8.66
N SER A 50 2.88 10.17 8.76
CA SER A 50 2.97 8.76 9.08
C SER A 50 2.92 8.54 10.60
N HIS A 51 3.45 9.45 11.41
CA HIS A 51 3.54 9.30 12.86
C HIS A 51 3.58 10.66 13.55
N SER A 52 2.46 11.05 14.16
CA SER A 52 2.42 12.10 15.17
C SER A 52 1.12 11.95 15.95
N ARG A 53 1.22 11.90 17.29
CA ARG A 53 0.10 12.10 18.21
C ARG A 53 -0.42 13.52 17.99
N TRP A 54 -1.22 13.70 16.94
CA TRP A 54 -2.04 14.89 16.80
C TRP A 54 -3.00 14.90 18.01
N PRO A 55 -3.40 16.08 18.53
CA PRO A 55 -4.15 16.21 19.78
C PRO A 55 -5.53 15.53 19.82
N VAL A 56 -5.90 14.76 18.79
CA VAL A 56 -7.12 13.96 18.74
C VAL A 56 -7.10 12.81 19.76
N ASP A 57 -5.93 12.22 20.03
CA ASP A 57 -5.81 11.20 21.09
C ASP A 57 -6.01 11.79 22.49
N ASP A 58 -5.75 13.10 22.66
CA ASP A 58 -5.97 13.82 23.92
C ASP A 58 -7.43 14.28 24.09
N HIS A 59 -8.23 14.24 23.02
CA HIS A 59 -9.65 14.64 22.98
C HIS A 59 -10.52 13.64 22.20
N PRO A 60 -10.65 12.38 22.67
CA PRO A 60 -11.46 11.37 21.99
C PRO A 60 -12.95 11.72 22.05
N VAL A 61 -13.68 11.49 20.97
CA VAL A 61 -15.14 11.61 20.96
C VAL A 61 -15.74 10.38 21.65
N VAL A 62 -16.22 10.56 22.88
CA VAL A 62 -16.80 9.52 23.72
C VAL A 62 -18.10 9.98 24.36
N GLY A 63 -19.17 9.20 24.23
CA GLY A 63 -20.48 9.52 24.80
C GLY A 63 -21.21 8.29 25.32
N PRO A 64 -22.32 8.46 26.05
CA PRO A 64 -23.25 7.36 26.30
C PRO A 64 -23.92 6.96 24.99
N SER A 65 -24.38 5.71 24.93
CA SER A 65 -25.27 5.28 23.86
C SER A 65 -26.64 5.95 24.01
N LEU A 66 -27.22 6.32 22.88
CA LEU A 66 -28.58 6.89 22.80
C LEU A 66 -29.66 5.82 22.91
N ASN A 67 -29.35 4.57 22.54
CA ASN A 67 -30.32 3.48 22.43
C ASN A 67 -30.11 2.35 23.44
N VAL A 68 -28.91 2.21 24.02
CA VAL A 68 -28.56 1.10 24.92
C VAL A 68 -28.11 1.65 26.27
N PRO A 69 -28.95 1.54 27.32
CA PRO A 69 -28.55 1.92 28.68
C PRO A 69 -27.31 1.16 29.14
N GLY A 70 -26.42 1.82 29.89
CA GLY A 70 -25.18 1.22 30.39
C GLY A 70 -24.06 1.07 29.35
N LEU A 71 -24.30 1.52 28.11
CA LEU A 71 -23.31 1.47 27.03
C LEU A 71 -22.69 2.85 26.81
N ARG A 72 -21.37 2.89 26.61
CA ARG A 72 -20.64 4.05 26.10
C ARG A 72 -20.08 3.76 24.72
N ILE A 73 -20.07 4.78 23.89
CA ILE A 73 -19.57 4.76 22.52
C ILE A 73 -18.26 5.53 22.47
N HIS A 74 -17.24 4.91 21.89
CA HIS A 74 -15.96 5.53 21.58
C HIS A 74 -15.74 5.49 20.07
N VAL A 75 -15.40 6.64 19.49
CA VAL A 75 -15.17 6.77 18.05
C VAL A 75 -13.70 7.05 17.77
N ARG A 76 -13.11 6.27 16.86
CA ARG A 76 -11.73 6.45 16.38
C ARG A 76 -11.68 6.42 14.86
N HIS A 77 -10.54 6.81 14.30
CA HIS A 77 -10.30 6.70 12.87
C HIS A 77 -9.06 5.85 12.61
N SER A 78 -8.95 5.37 11.38
CA SER A 78 -7.69 4.94 10.80
C SER A 78 -7.74 5.17 9.30
N TYR A 79 -6.58 5.23 8.64
CA TYR A 79 -6.53 5.41 7.20
C TYR A 79 -5.49 4.49 6.58
N GLN A 80 -5.54 4.35 5.27
CA GLN A 80 -4.54 3.68 4.45
C GLN A 80 -4.64 4.16 3.01
N ASP A 81 -3.58 3.93 2.24
CA ASP A 81 -3.64 4.01 0.78
C ASP A 81 -4.68 3.01 0.24
N ALA A 82 -5.49 3.45 -0.71
CA ALA A 82 -6.53 2.66 -1.35
C ALA A 82 -6.21 2.26 -2.79
N ALA A 83 -5.08 2.69 -3.36
CA ALA A 83 -4.75 2.52 -4.77
C ALA A 83 -4.80 1.04 -5.20
N ASP A 84 -4.39 0.13 -4.31
CA ASP A 84 -4.40 -1.33 -4.55
C ASP A 84 -5.70 -2.04 -4.17
N LEU A 85 -6.71 -1.30 -3.71
CA LEU A 85 -8.01 -1.87 -3.34
C LEU A 85 -9.02 -1.85 -4.49
N GLY A 86 -8.74 -1.19 -5.61
CA GLY A 86 -9.66 -1.12 -6.75
C GLY A 86 -9.06 -0.29 -7.89
N SER A 87 -9.77 -0.18 -9.00
CA SER A 87 -9.33 0.67 -10.12
C SER A 87 -9.78 2.10 -9.90
N PHE A 88 -8.85 3.04 -10.00
CA PHE A 88 -9.12 4.46 -9.82
C PHE A 88 -8.59 5.24 -11.02
N PRO A 89 -9.15 6.43 -11.31
CA PRO A 89 -8.58 7.33 -12.30
C PRO A 89 -7.10 7.61 -12.01
N ALA A 90 -6.30 7.80 -13.07
CA ALA A 90 -4.92 8.22 -12.93
C ALA A 90 -4.83 9.47 -12.03
N GLU A 91 -3.78 9.55 -11.20
CA GLU A 91 -3.51 10.68 -10.29
C GLU A 91 -4.53 10.88 -9.15
N SER A 92 -5.57 10.06 -9.05
CA SER A 92 -6.55 10.17 -7.97
C SER A 92 -5.98 9.97 -6.56
N ASN A 93 -4.85 9.25 -6.46
CA ASN A 93 -4.14 8.93 -5.21
C ASN A 93 -5.13 8.65 -4.06
N PRO A 94 -5.97 7.61 -4.14
CA PRO A 94 -7.12 7.50 -3.27
C PRO A 94 -6.70 7.14 -1.84
N LEU A 95 -7.24 7.88 -0.87
CA LEU A 95 -7.06 7.61 0.56
C LEU A 95 -8.32 6.94 1.09
N LEU A 96 -8.17 5.80 1.77
CA LEU A 96 -9.27 5.17 2.50
C LEU A 96 -9.25 5.60 3.95
N LEU A 97 -10.24 6.40 4.34
CA LEU A 97 -10.53 6.76 5.72
C LEU A 97 -11.54 5.76 6.31
N ARG A 98 -11.30 5.31 7.54
CA ARG A 98 -12.19 4.44 8.31
C ARG A 98 -12.58 5.12 9.61
N ILE A 99 -13.87 5.17 9.91
CA ILE A 99 -14.41 5.54 11.22
C ILE A 99 -14.84 4.28 11.93
N HIS A 100 -14.31 4.05 13.12
CA HIS A 100 -14.64 2.90 13.94
C HIS A 100 -15.49 3.36 15.11
N VAL A 101 -16.70 2.82 15.20
CA VAL A 101 -17.65 3.07 16.29
C VAL A 101 -17.67 1.83 17.17
N GLN A 102 -17.25 1.99 18.42
CA GLN A 102 -17.02 0.89 19.34
C GLN A 102 -17.74 1.10 20.67
N GLY A 103 -18.49 0.09 21.10
CA GLY A 103 -19.19 0.06 22.38
C GLY A 103 -18.35 -0.52 23.52
N PHE A 104 -18.48 0.04 24.72
CA PHE A 104 -17.93 -0.51 25.97
C PHE A 104 -18.86 -0.19 27.15
N SER A 105 -18.80 -1.01 28.20
CA SER A 105 -19.62 -0.82 29.42
C SER A 105 -19.30 0.51 30.11
N ASP A 106 -20.32 1.22 30.59
CA ASP A 106 -20.18 2.46 31.35
C ASP A 106 -19.57 2.28 32.75
N GLU A 107 -19.48 1.04 33.24
CA GLU A 107 -18.71 0.66 34.42
C GLU A 107 -17.22 1.02 34.29
N TYR A 108 -16.71 1.15 33.06
CA TYR A 108 -15.34 1.57 32.81
C TYR A 108 -15.26 3.09 32.64
N ARG A 109 -14.25 3.69 33.29
CA ARG A 109 -13.95 5.13 33.20
C ARG A 109 -13.78 5.60 31.76
N ASP A 110 -13.07 4.80 30.95
CA ASP A 110 -12.76 5.10 29.56
C ASP A 110 -12.51 3.82 28.76
N ARG A 111 -12.29 4.00 27.45
CA ARG A 111 -12.03 2.93 26.50
C ARG A 111 -10.75 2.15 26.83
N THR A 112 -9.71 2.81 27.35
CA THR A 112 -8.43 2.20 27.70
C THR A 112 -8.59 1.25 28.89
N ALA A 113 -9.36 1.67 29.91
CA ALA A 113 -9.71 0.88 31.07
C ALA A 113 -10.53 -0.38 30.70
N ALA A 114 -11.42 -0.27 29.71
CA ALA A 114 -12.22 -1.40 29.23
C ALA A 114 -11.37 -2.53 28.60
N ARG A 115 -10.14 -2.25 28.12
CA ARG A 115 -9.25 -3.23 27.48
C ARG A 115 -9.98 -4.09 26.44
N SER A 116 -10.14 -5.39 26.71
CA SER A 116 -10.79 -6.40 25.86
C SER A 116 -12.29 -6.56 26.11
N ASN A 117 -12.86 -5.88 27.10
CA ASN A 117 -14.28 -5.96 27.47
C ASN A 117 -15.13 -5.03 26.60
N LEU A 118 -15.09 -5.32 25.31
CA LEU A 118 -15.77 -4.58 24.26
C LEU A 118 -17.05 -5.31 23.89
N VAL A 119 -18.09 -4.55 23.58
CA VAL A 119 -19.42 -5.12 23.32
C VAL A 119 -19.87 -4.79 21.92
N ASP A 120 -20.34 -5.83 21.22
CA ASP A 120 -20.96 -5.71 19.90
C ASP A 120 -22.45 -5.41 20.03
N SER A 121 -22.76 -4.30 20.72
CA SER A 121 -24.13 -3.92 21.09
C SER A 121 -24.55 -2.57 20.50
N VAL A 122 -23.66 -1.93 19.73
CA VAL A 122 -24.00 -0.69 19.00
C VAL A 122 -24.97 -1.05 17.88
N THR A 123 -26.15 -0.43 17.88
CA THR A 123 -27.19 -0.65 16.86
C THR A 123 -26.77 -0.07 15.50
N ASP A 124 -27.31 -0.59 14.38
CA ASP A 124 -26.98 -0.05 13.03
C ASP A 124 -27.27 1.46 12.93
N PRO A 125 -28.47 1.95 13.35
CA PRO A 125 -28.83 3.36 13.22
C PRO A 125 -27.94 4.29 14.05
N GLU A 126 -27.57 3.87 15.26
CA GLU A 126 -26.72 4.66 16.15
C GLU A 126 -25.27 4.69 15.67
N GLY A 127 -24.73 3.55 15.23
CA GLY A 127 -23.39 3.49 14.64
C GLY A 127 -23.26 4.44 13.45
N GLU A 128 -24.29 4.46 12.59
CA GLU A 128 -24.32 5.33 11.43
C GLU A 128 -24.43 6.81 11.84
N ALA A 129 -25.24 7.12 12.84
CA ALA A 129 -25.38 8.48 13.37
C ALA A 129 -24.07 9.03 13.95
N TRP A 130 -23.32 8.23 14.71
CA TRP A 130 -21.98 8.62 15.19
C TRP A 130 -21.00 8.85 14.04
N ALA A 131 -20.97 7.96 13.05
CA ALA A 131 -20.11 8.13 11.88
C ALA A 131 -20.47 9.38 11.07
N ARG A 132 -21.77 9.65 10.85
CA ARG A 132 -22.27 10.87 10.19
C ARG A 132 -21.89 12.13 10.95
N ALA A 133 -22.04 12.12 12.27
CA ALA A 133 -21.67 13.26 13.11
C ALA A 133 -20.18 13.59 12.99
N LEU A 134 -19.30 12.59 12.89
CA LEU A 134 -17.87 12.84 12.69
C LEU A 134 -17.53 13.26 11.26
N LEU A 135 -18.01 12.54 10.24
CA LEU A 135 -17.68 12.82 8.83
C LEU A 135 -18.30 14.14 8.34
N GLY A 136 -19.47 14.50 8.87
CA GLY A 136 -20.28 15.60 8.39
C GLY A 136 -21.08 15.26 7.13
N PRO A 137 -22.01 16.15 6.75
CA PRO A 137 -23.05 15.84 5.77
C PRO A 137 -22.48 15.47 4.40
N ARG A 138 -21.43 16.20 3.96
CA ARG A 138 -20.81 15.98 2.65
C ARG A 138 -20.12 14.62 2.56
N TRP A 139 -19.27 14.28 3.52
CA TRP A 139 -18.46 13.06 3.47
C TRP A 139 -19.27 11.81 3.81
N ALA A 140 -20.22 11.91 4.74
CA ALA A 140 -21.04 10.77 5.13
C ALA A 140 -21.82 10.18 3.97
N ASP A 141 -22.33 11.00 3.06
CA ASP A 141 -23.08 10.55 1.88
C ASP A 141 -22.25 9.67 0.93
N TYR A 142 -20.93 9.72 1.00
CA TYR A 142 -20.02 8.89 0.21
C TYR A 142 -19.51 7.64 0.95
N ALA A 143 -19.80 7.51 2.25
CA ALA A 143 -19.30 6.39 3.03
C ALA A 143 -20.07 5.07 2.79
N TYR A 144 -19.46 3.99 3.25
CA TYR A 144 -19.98 2.63 3.25
C TYR A 144 -19.81 2.02 4.63
N GLU A 145 -20.80 1.30 5.13
CA GLU A 145 -20.63 0.43 6.28
C GLU A 145 -19.97 -0.88 5.84
N LEU A 146 -18.90 -1.29 6.52
CA LEU A 146 -18.27 -2.58 6.28
C LEU A 146 -19.06 -3.68 6.99
N VAL A 147 -19.64 -4.59 6.21
CA VAL A 147 -20.53 -5.64 6.68
C VAL A 147 -19.74 -6.92 6.93
N ARG A 148 -20.10 -7.58 8.03
CA ARG A 148 -19.51 -8.84 8.48
C ARG A 148 -20.61 -9.88 8.60
N THR A 149 -20.34 -11.10 8.17
CA THR A 149 -21.16 -12.26 8.54
C THR A 149 -20.76 -12.68 9.95
N PRO A 150 -21.70 -12.79 10.91
CA PRO A 150 -21.38 -13.22 12.26
C PRO A 150 -20.77 -14.63 12.23
N LYS A 151 -19.45 -14.73 12.42
CA LYS A 151 -18.76 -15.99 12.71
C LYS A 151 -18.37 -15.94 14.18
N SER A 152 -18.66 -17.02 14.92
CA SER A 152 -18.23 -17.15 16.32
C SER A 152 -16.70 -16.98 16.38
N PRO A 153 -16.18 -15.96 17.08
CA PRO A 153 -14.74 -15.74 17.16
C PRO A 153 -14.10 -16.90 17.90
N THR A 154 -13.04 -17.46 17.33
CA THR A 154 -12.32 -18.62 17.88
C THR A 154 -11.32 -18.25 18.98
N ASN A 155 -10.96 -16.97 19.14
CA ASN A 155 -10.12 -16.49 20.25
C ASN A 155 -10.47 -15.05 20.72
N THR A 156 -9.87 -14.64 21.85
CA THR A 156 -10.14 -13.36 22.53
C THR A 156 -9.57 -12.13 21.82
N ALA A 157 -8.41 -12.23 21.14
CA ALA A 157 -7.85 -11.13 20.35
C ALA A 157 -8.72 -10.83 19.12
N THR A 158 -9.27 -11.89 18.51
CA THR A 158 -10.30 -11.82 17.48
C THR A 158 -11.54 -11.11 18.02
N ARG A 159 -12.02 -11.36 19.25
CA ARG A 159 -13.18 -10.61 19.81
C ARG A 159 -13.01 -9.08 19.80
N MET A 160 -11.82 -8.55 20.09
CA MET A 160 -11.59 -7.10 20.16
C MET A 160 -11.68 -6.39 18.80
N LEU A 161 -11.25 -7.06 17.72
CA LEU A 161 -11.36 -6.54 16.36
C LEU A 161 -12.81 -6.63 15.83
N PHE A 162 -13.63 -7.47 16.46
CA PHE A 162 -14.96 -7.86 15.98
C PHE A 162 -16.09 -7.01 16.57
N ALA A 163 -15.93 -6.46 17.78
CA ALA A 163 -16.92 -5.63 18.47
C ALA A 163 -16.91 -4.14 18.08
N GLN A 164 -16.87 -3.84 16.77
CA GLN A 164 -16.94 -2.47 16.27
C GLN A 164 -17.60 -2.40 14.89
N ARG A 165 -18.36 -1.33 14.67
CA ARG A 165 -18.84 -0.93 13.35
C ARG A 165 -17.80 -0.08 12.66
N VAL A 166 -17.56 -0.33 11.37
CA VAL A 166 -16.54 0.38 10.61
C VAL A 166 -17.18 0.99 9.39
N TYR A 167 -17.02 2.31 9.24
CA TYR A 167 -17.50 3.07 8.09
C TYR A 167 -16.31 3.53 7.26
N ALA A 168 -16.28 3.13 6.00
CA ALA A 168 -15.23 3.41 5.03
C ALA A 168 -15.63 4.58 4.13
N LEU A 169 -14.70 5.51 3.89
CA LEU A 169 -14.83 6.64 2.97
C LEU A 169 -13.57 6.73 2.12
N LEU A 170 -13.75 6.92 0.82
CA LEU A 170 -12.65 7.17 -0.11
C LEU A 170 -12.54 8.67 -0.39
N LEU A 171 -11.32 9.18 -0.36
CA LEU A 171 -10.99 10.58 -0.62
C LEU A 171 -9.97 10.66 -1.78
N GLY A 172 -10.20 11.57 -2.73
CA GLY A 172 -9.23 11.92 -3.78
C GLY A 172 -8.07 12.76 -3.24
N ASP A 173 -7.10 13.08 -4.12
CA ASP A 173 -5.89 13.86 -3.78
C ASP A 173 -6.18 15.28 -3.26
N ASP A 174 -7.31 15.85 -3.66
CA ASP A 174 -7.85 17.12 -3.19
C ASP A 174 -8.64 17.02 -1.86
N GLY A 175 -8.78 15.81 -1.31
CA GLY A 175 -9.59 15.52 -0.13
C GLY A 175 -11.09 15.47 -0.40
N GLU A 176 -11.51 15.47 -1.67
CA GLU A 176 -12.91 15.33 -2.05
C GLU A 176 -13.38 13.88 -1.93
N PRO A 177 -14.60 13.63 -1.41
CA PRO A 177 -15.09 12.28 -1.24
C PRO A 177 -15.51 11.69 -2.59
N MET A 178 -15.26 10.39 -2.76
CA MET A 178 -15.67 9.64 -3.94
C MET A 178 -16.34 8.32 -3.56
N LEU A 179 -17.20 7.82 -4.46
CA LEU A 179 -17.76 6.47 -4.33
C LEU A 179 -16.65 5.44 -4.53
N ALA A 180 -16.85 4.21 -4.07
CA ALA A 180 -15.94 3.13 -4.38
C ALA A 180 -16.10 2.68 -5.84
N PRO A 181 -15.02 2.22 -6.48
CA PRO A 181 -15.12 1.57 -7.78
C PRO A 181 -15.93 0.27 -7.70
N ASP A 182 -16.53 -0.12 -8.83
CA ASP A 182 -17.28 -1.37 -8.96
C ASP A 182 -16.45 -2.65 -8.71
N ASN A 183 -15.12 -2.57 -8.81
CA ASN A 183 -14.17 -3.64 -8.51
C ASN A 183 -13.41 -3.45 -7.19
N PHE A 184 -13.97 -2.67 -6.24
CA PHE A 184 -13.32 -2.40 -4.96
C PHE A 184 -13.33 -3.62 -4.02
N ALA A 185 -12.15 -4.00 -3.53
CA ALA A 185 -11.91 -5.16 -2.69
C ALA A 185 -12.21 -4.87 -1.20
N PHE A 186 -13.49 -4.69 -0.84
CA PHE A 186 -13.91 -4.40 0.55
C PHE A 186 -13.42 -5.42 1.59
N ARG A 187 -13.28 -6.70 1.22
CA ARG A 187 -12.78 -7.77 2.09
C ARG A 187 -11.35 -7.53 2.60
N ARG A 188 -10.59 -6.66 1.92
CA ARG A 188 -9.20 -6.31 2.26
C ARG A 188 -9.09 -5.04 3.11
N VAL A 189 -10.19 -4.31 3.29
CA VAL A 189 -10.21 -3.07 4.06
C VAL A 189 -10.02 -3.31 5.55
N TRP A 190 -10.57 -4.40 6.08
CA TRP A 190 -10.46 -4.75 7.49
C TRP A 190 -10.64 -6.25 7.69
N HIS A 191 -10.06 -6.78 8.76
CA HIS A 191 -10.15 -8.20 9.07
C HIS A 191 -11.60 -8.64 9.30
N GLY A 192 -12.04 -9.70 8.61
CA GLY A 192 -13.35 -10.31 8.81
C GLY A 192 -14.51 -9.58 8.14
N ILE A 193 -14.24 -8.64 7.23
CA ILE A 193 -15.25 -8.02 6.37
C ILE A 193 -15.57 -8.96 5.20
N ASP A 194 -16.85 -9.16 4.93
CA ASP A 194 -17.31 -9.97 3.79
C ASP A 194 -17.79 -9.10 2.63
N SER A 195 -18.40 -7.96 2.93
CA SER A 195 -18.96 -7.01 1.96
C SER A 195 -19.05 -5.59 2.54
N ALA A 196 -19.61 -4.66 1.79
CA ALA A 196 -19.95 -3.34 2.29
C ALA A 196 -21.35 -2.92 1.83
N ARG A 197 -22.02 -2.12 2.67
CA ARG A 197 -23.33 -1.55 2.43
C ARG A 197 -23.20 -0.04 2.28
N LYS A 198 -23.79 0.52 1.22
CA LYS A 198 -23.86 1.96 1.06
C LYS A 198 -24.76 2.58 2.14
N ILE A 199 -24.29 3.59 2.87
CA ILE A 199 -25.15 4.31 3.82
C ILE A 199 -26.07 5.29 3.08
N VAL A 200 -27.21 5.64 3.66
CA VAL A 200 -28.30 6.38 2.98
C VAL A 200 -27.88 7.83 2.67
N PRO A 201 -27.64 8.23 1.42
CA PRO A 201 -27.20 9.60 1.16
C PRO A 201 -28.31 10.62 1.37
N THR A 202 -27.94 11.84 1.74
CA THR A 202 -28.83 13.02 1.79
C THR A 202 -28.67 13.95 0.59
N SER A 203 -27.50 13.94 -0.04
CA SER A 203 -27.16 14.76 -1.20
C SER A 203 -27.97 14.32 -2.42
N PRO A 204 -28.74 15.22 -3.04
CA PRO A 204 -29.50 14.92 -4.26
C PRO A 204 -28.62 14.41 -5.40
N VAL A 205 -27.37 14.87 -5.48
CA VAL A 205 -26.41 14.45 -6.49
C VAL A 205 -26.03 12.98 -6.30
N VAL A 206 -25.75 12.58 -5.06
CA VAL A 206 -25.40 11.18 -4.77
C VAL A 206 -26.61 10.28 -4.96
N VAL A 207 -27.80 10.70 -4.50
CA VAL A 207 -29.06 9.98 -4.72
C VAL A 207 -29.29 9.74 -6.21
N ALA A 208 -29.21 10.78 -7.05
CA ALA A 208 -29.39 10.65 -8.50
C ALA A 208 -28.37 9.69 -9.14
N HIS A 209 -27.11 9.71 -8.68
CA HIS A 209 -26.10 8.73 -9.13
C HIS A 209 -26.47 7.30 -8.71
N LEU A 210 -26.87 7.11 -7.45
CA LEU A 210 -27.26 5.79 -6.94
C LEU A 210 -28.42 5.19 -7.74
N ASP A 211 -29.41 6.02 -8.10
CA ASP A 211 -30.56 5.59 -8.90
C ASP A 211 -30.17 5.24 -10.35
N ALA A 212 -29.21 5.97 -10.93
CA ALA A 212 -28.80 5.79 -12.32
C ALA A 212 -27.76 4.67 -12.53
N VAL A 213 -26.81 4.53 -11.62
CA VAL A 213 -25.60 3.70 -11.78
C VAL A 213 -25.48 2.64 -10.69
N GLY A 214 -25.97 2.93 -9.49
CA GLY A 214 -25.82 2.09 -8.30
C GLY A 214 -24.79 2.63 -7.30
N PRO A 215 -24.43 1.83 -6.28
CA PRO A 215 -23.61 2.27 -5.15
C PRO A 215 -22.14 2.51 -5.46
N PHE A 216 -21.70 2.32 -6.70
CA PHE A 216 -20.31 2.40 -7.12
C PHE A 216 -20.17 3.31 -8.34
N PHE A 217 -18.95 3.76 -8.64
CA PHE A 217 -18.64 4.32 -9.96
C PHE A 217 -18.11 3.22 -10.88
N ARG A 218 -18.38 3.36 -12.18
CA ARG A 218 -17.93 2.40 -13.19
C ARG A 218 -16.45 2.57 -13.51
N THR A 219 -15.73 1.47 -13.65
CA THR A 219 -14.28 1.49 -13.93
C THR A 219 -13.91 1.23 -15.38
N GLU A 220 -14.88 0.94 -16.26
CA GLU A 220 -14.66 0.50 -17.65
C GLU A 220 -13.64 1.36 -18.42
N ASP A 221 -13.68 2.69 -18.24
CA ASP A 221 -12.85 3.63 -18.99
C ASP A 221 -11.39 3.75 -18.51
N PHE A 222 -11.08 3.30 -17.30
CA PHE A 222 -9.75 3.47 -16.68
C PHE A 222 -9.28 2.25 -15.86
N ARG A 223 -9.96 1.10 -16.00
CA ARG A 223 -9.54 -0.16 -15.40
C ARG A 223 -8.21 -0.61 -16.02
N ASP A 224 -7.26 -1.03 -15.18
CA ASP A 224 -6.01 -1.60 -15.68
C ASP A 224 -6.32 -2.86 -16.51
N PRO A 225 -5.90 -2.93 -17.79
CA PRO A 225 -6.20 -4.05 -18.68
C PRO A 225 -5.59 -5.38 -18.21
N ASN A 226 -4.65 -5.33 -17.26
CA ASN A 226 -4.03 -6.49 -16.64
C ASN A 226 -4.80 -6.98 -15.38
N THR A 227 -5.96 -6.40 -15.08
CA THR A 227 -6.85 -6.90 -14.03
C THR A 227 -7.97 -7.76 -14.62
N ASP A 228 -8.52 -8.66 -13.82
CA ASP A 228 -9.60 -9.52 -14.30
C ASP A 228 -10.87 -8.69 -14.60
N ALA A 229 -11.39 -8.89 -15.82
CA ALA A 229 -12.54 -8.18 -16.34
C ALA A 229 -13.88 -8.81 -15.92
N ASP A 230 -13.86 -10.08 -15.52
CA ASP A 230 -15.07 -10.90 -15.39
C ASP A 230 -15.96 -10.40 -14.26
N ALA A 231 -17.20 -10.04 -14.62
CA ALA A 231 -18.25 -9.53 -13.74
C ALA A 231 -18.91 -10.61 -12.86
N ASP A 232 -18.35 -11.82 -12.81
CA ASP A 232 -18.78 -12.82 -11.84
C ASP A 232 -18.37 -12.35 -10.43
N ALA A 233 -19.16 -12.74 -9.43
CA ALA A 233 -19.18 -12.20 -8.06
C ALA A 233 -17.85 -12.23 -7.26
N ASP A 234 -16.75 -12.67 -7.88
CA ASP A 234 -15.39 -12.70 -7.36
C ASP A 234 -14.42 -11.74 -8.09
N ALA A 235 -14.95 -10.75 -8.82
CA ALA A 235 -14.20 -9.63 -9.44
C ALA A 235 -13.58 -8.69 -8.38
N ASP A 236 -12.63 -9.17 -7.60
CA ASP A 236 -11.92 -8.42 -6.57
C ASP A 236 -10.90 -7.40 -7.12
N GLY A 237 -10.92 -7.18 -8.44
CA GLY A 237 -9.99 -6.32 -9.15
C GLY A 237 -8.54 -6.85 -9.12
N GLY A 238 -8.34 -8.14 -8.85
CA GLY A 238 -7.04 -8.79 -8.83
C GLY A 238 -6.32 -8.78 -10.18
N TRP A 239 -5.02 -9.05 -10.15
CA TRP A 239 -4.19 -9.22 -11.33
C TRP A 239 -4.60 -10.47 -12.11
N ARG A 240 -4.73 -10.30 -13.43
CA ARG A 240 -4.84 -11.40 -14.39
C ARG A 240 -3.48 -12.08 -14.51
N LEU A 241 -3.46 -13.41 -14.41
CA LEU A 241 -2.23 -14.20 -14.49
C LEU A 241 -2.32 -15.27 -15.57
N ASP A 242 -1.27 -15.36 -16.37
CA ASP A 242 -1.00 -16.53 -17.20
C ASP A 242 -0.42 -17.66 -16.32
N ILE A 243 -1.02 -18.83 -16.32
CA ILE A 243 -0.54 -19.99 -15.56
C ILE A 243 -0.01 -21.02 -16.56
N THR A 244 1.28 -21.32 -16.47
CA THR A 244 1.99 -22.17 -17.42
C THR A 244 2.83 -23.24 -16.71
N GLY A 245 3.34 -24.20 -17.47
CA GLY A 245 4.21 -25.27 -16.94
C GLY A 245 3.43 -26.56 -16.65
N GLU A 246 3.84 -27.26 -15.59
CA GLU A 246 3.21 -28.51 -15.15
C GLU A 246 1.77 -28.29 -14.68
N ASP A 247 0.92 -29.31 -14.89
CA ASP A 247 -0.41 -29.32 -14.32
C ASP A 247 -0.33 -29.45 -12.79
N VAL A 248 -0.98 -28.53 -12.08
CA VAL A 248 -1.05 -28.50 -10.62
C VAL A 248 -1.62 -29.79 -10.05
N ASP A 249 -2.54 -30.43 -10.78
CA ASP A 249 -3.14 -31.69 -10.35
C ASP A 249 -2.19 -32.90 -10.49
N GLY A 250 -1.10 -32.75 -11.26
CA GLY A 250 -0.02 -33.73 -11.37
C GLY A 250 1.04 -33.64 -10.26
N LEU A 251 1.03 -32.58 -9.45
CA LEU A 251 2.01 -32.37 -8.38
C LEU A 251 1.66 -33.16 -7.10
N PRO A 252 2.65 -33.45 -6.24
CA PRO A 252 2.38 -33.94 -4.89
C PRO A 252 1.40 -33.02 -4.14
N LYS A 253 0.52 -33.59 -3.32
CA LYS A 253 -0.59 -32.86 -2.68
C LYS A 253 -0.16 -31.57 -1.97
N THR A 254 0.99 -31.59 -1.28
CA THR A 254 1.54 -30.42 -0.58
C THR A 254 2.03 -29.36 -1.56
N ALA A 255 2.77 -29.75 -2.60
CA ALA A 255 3.22 -28.86 -3.66
C ALA A 255 2.04 -28.25 -4.42
N ALA A 256 1.05 -29.06 -4.81
CA ALA A 256 -0.18 -28.61 -5.45
C ALA A 256 -0.94 -27.57 -4.60
N SER A 257 -1.05 -27.81 -3.29
CA SER A 257 -1.68 -26.85 -2.36
C SER A 257 -0.88 -25.55 -2.27
N THR A 258 0.45 -25.64 -2.24
CA THR A 258 1.35 -24.47 -2.21
C THR A 258 1.24 -23.67 -3.49
N ALA A 259 1.24 -24.32 -4.66
CA ALA A 259 1.06 -23.70 -5.96
C ALA A 259 -0.29 -22.96 -6.07
N ARG A 260 -1.41 -23.59 -5.68
CA ARG A 260 -2.72 -22.93 -5.67
C ARG A 260 -2.76 -21.72 -4.72
N SER A 261 -2.13 -21.85 -3.55
CA SER A 261 -2.02 -20.76 -2.58
C SER A 261 -1.18 -19.60 -3.11
N LEU A 262 -0.06 -19.88 -3.77
CA LEU A 262 0.80 -18.91 -4.44
C LEU A 262 0.01 -18.15 -5.50
N THR A 263 -0.60 -18.87 -6.46
CA THR A 263 -1.38 -18.29 -7.55
C THR A 263 -2.50 -17.39 -7.02
N ARG A 264 -3.27 -17.83 -6.01
CA ARG A 264 -4.31 -16.99 -5.40
C ARG A 264 -3.72 -15.74 -4.75
N SER A 265 -2.60 -15.88 -4.04
CA SER A 265 -2.02 -14.78 -3.26
C SER A 265 -1.38 -13.73 -4.15
N VAL A 266 -0.67 -14.11 -5.21
CA VAL A 266 -0.01 -13.14 -6.11
C VAL A 266 -1.00 -12.37 -6.98
N ARG A 267 -2.22 -12.90 -7.22
CA ARG A 267 -3.30 -12.14 -7.88
C ARG A 267 -3.73 -10.91 -7.09
N VAL A 268 -3.56 -10.92 -5.77
CA VAL A 268 -4.00 -9.82 -4.91
C VAL A 268 -3.09 -8.61 -5.13
N ARG A 269 -3.67 -7.49 -5.60
CA ARG A 269 -2.96 -6.23 -5.81
C ARG A 269 -2.30 -5.72 -4.53
N GLY A 270 -1.08 -5.20 -4.60
CA GLY A 270 -0.36 -4.73 -3.42
C GLY A 270 0.01 -5.81 -2.40
N ARG A 271 -0.18 -7.11 -2.71
CA ARG A 271 0.15 -8.21 -1.78
C ARG A 271 1.64 -8.29 -1.48
N VAL A 272 2.47 -8.05 -2.49
CA VAL A 272 3.93 -7.98 -2.34
C VAL A 272 4.32 -6.51 -2.24
N ASP A 273 4.00 -5.71 -3.25
CA ASP A 273 4.20 -4.25 -3.23
C ASP A 273 3.23 -3.58 -4.21
N THR A 274 2.98 -2.28 -4.04
CA THR A 274 2.10 -1.52 -4.94
C THR A 274 2.67 -1.44 -6.36
N LYS A 275 4.00 -1.55 -6.49
CA LYS A 275 4.72 -1.55 -7.77
C LYS A 275 4.89 -2.94 -8.37
N PHE A 276 4.49 -3.99 -7.65
CA PHE A 276 4.59 -5.39 -8.09
C PHE A 276 3.36 -5.79 -8.91
N ARG A 277 3.57 -6.02 -10.21
CA ARG A 277 2.51 -6.37 -11.16
C ARG A 277 2.80 -7.75 -11.77
N PRO A 278 2.32 -8.84 -11.15
CA PRO A 278 2.55 -10.18 -11.65
C PRO A 278 1.77 -10.41 -12.94
N ILE A 279 2.41 -11.10 -13.87
CA ILE A 279 1.87 -11.36 -15.21
C ILE A 279 1.79 -12.86 -15.53
N ARG A 280 2.64 -13.68 -14.91
CA ARG A 280 2.69 -15.12 -15.15
C ARG A 280 3.21 -15.88 -13.95
N VAL A 281 2.64 -17.06 -13.70
CA VAL A 281 3.20 -18.07 -12.78
C VAL A 281 3.55 -19.31 -13.62
N HIS A 282 4.83 -19.67 -13.65
CA HIS A 282 5.30 -20.89 -14.31
C HIS A 282 5.58 -21.95 -13.25
N ILE A 283 4.88 -23.08 -13.35
CA ILE A 283 4.89 -24.15 -12.36
C ILE A 283 5.78 -25.30 -12.86
N GLU A 284 6.68 -25.74 -12.01
CA GLU A 284 7.53 -26.92 -12.21
C GLU A 284 7.24 -27.93 -11.10
N GLN A 285 7.88 -29.10 -11.17
CA GLN A 285 7.68 -30.19 -10.21
C GLN A 285 7.93 -29.76 -8.75
N ASP A 286 9.00 -28.98 -8.51
CA ASP A 286 9.45 -28.62 -7.17
C ASP A 286 9.48 -27.11 -6.87
N GLN A 287 9.05 -26.27 -7.81
CA GLN A 287 9.08 -24.82 -7.66
C GLN A 287 8.07 -24.12 -8.56
N ALA A 288 7.84 -22.85 -8.29
CA ALA A 288 7.21 -21.92 -9.21
C ALA A 288 8.04 -20.67 -9.39
N ARG A 289 7.98 -20.12 -10.60
CA ARG A 289 8.52 -18.80 -10.95
C ARG A 289 7.38 -17.83 -11.14
N VAL A 290 7.45 -16.70 -10.45
CA VAL A 290 6.49 -15.59 -10.60
C VAL A 290 7.16 -14.52 -11.43
N TYR A 291 6.62 -14.27 -12.61
CA TYR A 291 7.04 -13.20 -13.52
C TYR A 291 6.21 -11.95 -13.25
N PHE A 292 6.86 -10.79 -13.23
CA PHE A 292 6.21 -9.53 -12.90
C PHE A 292 6.89 -8.33 -13.58
N HIS A 293 6.10 -7.28 -13.78
CA HIS A 293 6.62 -5.94 -14.00
C HIS A 293 6.81 -5.24 -12.66
N TRP A 294 7.85 -4.42 -12.57
CA TRP A 294 8.16 -3.66 -11.36
C TRP A 294 8.22 -2.16 -11.66
N ALA A 295 7.36 -1.38 -11.00
CA ALA A 295 7.28 0.06 -11.20
C ALA A 295 7.15 0.38 -12.70
N MET A 296 7.88 1.38 -13.21
CA MET A 296 7.95 1.70 -14.64
C MET A 296 9.16 1.04 -15.34
N ASN A 297 9.86 0.11 -14.68
CA ASN A 297 11.01 -0.55 -15.28
C ASN A 297 10.62 -1.30 -16.55
N PRO A 298 11.35 -1.12 -17.67
CA PRO A 298 10.98 -1.76 -18.94
C PRO A 298 11.19 -3.28 -18.94
N ASN A 299 11.89 -3.84 -17.96
CA ASN A 299 12.17 -5.26 -17.89
C ASN A 299 11.04 -6.06 -17.22
N THR A 300 10.92 -7.32 -17.63
CA THR A 300 10.20 -8.35 -16.88
C THR A 300 11.15 -9.01 -15.89
N PHE A 301 10.71 -9.15 -14.65
CA PHE A 301 11.47 -9.79 -13.57
C PHE A 301 10.88 -11.16 -13.23
N ALA A 302 11.69 -12.01 -12.59
CA ALA A 302 11.23 -13.30 -12.09
C ALA A 302 11.79 -13.59 -10.69
N LEU A 303 10.90 -13.98 -9.77
CA LEU A 303 11.23 -14.53 -8.45
C LEU A 303 10.82 -16.00 -8.38
N THR A 304 11.52 -16.79 -7.58
CA THR A 304 11.29 -18.26 -7.49
C THR A 304 10.88 -18.64 -6.07
N LEU A 305 9.85 -19.46 -5.95
CA LEU A 305 9.40 -20.10 -4.71
C LEU A 305 9.58 -21.61 -4.88
N ARG A 306 10.26 -22.27 -3.94
CA ARG A 306 10.35 -23.73 -3.90
C ARG A 306 9.18 -24.33 -3.13
N PHE A 307 8.63 -25.41 -3.64
CA PHE A 307 7.50 -26.10 -3.03
C PHE A 307 7.96 -27.16 -2.03
N PRO A 308 7.38 -27.21 -0.83
CA PRO A 308 7.44 -28.40 0.00
C PRO A 308 6.74 -29.56 -0.73
N GLN A 309 7.43 -30.68 -0.89
CA GLN A 309 6.96 -31.87 -1.58
C GLN A 309 6.08 -32.73 -0.66
N SER A 310 6.40 -32.76 0.63
CA SER A 310 5.66 -33.49 1.66
C SER A 310 5.45 -32.66 2.93
N LYS A 311 4.81 -33.25 3.94
CA LYS A 311 4.57 -32.55 5.23
C LYS A 311 5.85 -32.45 6.06
N GLU A 312 6.77 -33.37 5.84
CA GLU A 312 8.05 -33.46 6.54
C GLU A 312 9.00 -32.33 6.12
N ASP A 313 8.77 -31.70 4.97
CA ASP A 313 9.54 -30.55 4.48
C ASP A 313 9.24 -29.25 5.23
N PHE A 314 8.16 -29.20 6.03
CA PHE A 314 7.81 -28.01 6.80
C PHE A 314 8.76 -27.82 7.99
N SER A 315 9.28 -26.60 8.15
CA SER A 315 10.22 -26.25 9.23
C SER A 315 9.56 -25.93 10.57
N GLY A 316 8.26 -26.18 10.70
CA GLY A 316 7.44 -25.80 11.87
C GLY A 316 6.95 -24.34 11.80
N PRO A 317 6.13 -23.88 12.77
CA PRO A 317 5.52 -22.55 12.73
C PRO A 317 6.58 -21.43 12.65
N PRO A 318 6.40 -20.41 11.78
CA PRO A 318 5.22 -20.15 10.98
C PRO A 318 5.16 -20.93 9.65
N LEU A 319 6.19 -21.68 9.26
CA LEU A 319 6.28 -22.42 7.98
C LEU A 319 5.69 -23.84 8.05
N ASP A 320 4.51 -23.99 8.64
CA ASP A 320 3.88 -25.28 8.97
C ASP A 320 2.73 -25.68 8.03
N SER A 321 2.41 -24.84 7.04
CA SER A 321 1.37 -25.10 6.06
C SER A 321 1.70 -24.50 4.69
N PRO A 322 1.11 -25.02 3.60
CA PRO A 322 1.26 -24.44 2.26
C PRO A 322 0.92 -22.93 2.21
N GLY A 323 -0.13 -22.53 2.92
CA GLY A 323 -0.56 -21.13 2.99
C GLY A 323 0.45 -20.26 3.74
N SER A 324 0.98 -20.76 4.85
CA SER A 324 1.96 -20.05 5.66
C SER A 324 3.31 -19.90 4.95
N VAL A 325 3.77 -20.94 4.23
CA VAL A 325 4.98 -20.88 3.39
C VAL A 325 4.88 -19.79 2.33
N VAL A 326 3.74 -19.71 1.63
CA VAL A 326 3.49 -18.64 0.65
C VAL A 326 3.44 -17.28 1.35
N ALA A 327 2.72 -17.15 2.46
CA ALA A 327 2.62 -15.89 3.18
C ALA A 327 3.98 -15.34 3.62
N GLU A 328 4.84 -16.20 4.18
CA GLU A 328 6.20 -15.83 4.57
C GLU A 328 7.04 -15.45 3.36
N CYS A 329 7.00 -16.25 2.29
CA CYS A 329 7.77 -15.96 1.08
C CYS A 329 7.38 -14.62 0.44
N LEU A 330 6.08 -14.30 0.37
CA LEU A 330 5.62 -13.01 -0.14
C LEU A 330 5.98 -11.85 0.80
N SER A 331 6.02 -12.08 2.12
CA SER A 331 6.48 -11.08 3.09
C SER A 331 7.98 -10.78 2.92
N ILE A 332 8.79 -11.83 2.70
CA ILE A 332 10.21 -11.68 2.37
C ILE A 332 10.35 -10.90 1.07
N TRP A 333 9.66 -11.29 -0.01
CA TRP A 333 9.69 -10.55 -1.28
C TRP A 333 9.25 -9.09 -1.13
N GLN A 334 8.25 -8.83 -0.29
CA GLN A 334 7.80 -7.47 0.01
C GLN A 334 8.89 -6.65 0.67
N GLU A 335 9.48 -7.16 1.77
CA GLU A 335 10.56 -6.50 2.48
C GLU A 335 11.75 -6.27 1.54
N ASP A 336 12.15 -7.32 0.84
CA ASP A 336 13.22 -7.34 -0.14
C ASP A 336 13.03 -6.28 -1.23
N LEU A 337 11.92 -6.31 -1.96
CA LEU A 337 11.70 -5.38 -3.07
C LEU A 337 11.54 -3.92 -2.59
N ARG A 338 11.09 -3.69 -1.35
CA ARG A 338 11.03 -2.36 -0.72
C ARG A 338 12.38 -1.85 -0.23
N THR A 339 13.21 -2.72 0.32
CA THR A 339 14.45 -2.35 1.01
C THR A 339 15.69 -2.48 0.13
N GLY A 340 15.62 -3.24 -0.96
CA GLY A 340 16.62 -3.17 -2.02
C GLY A 340 17.02 -4.48 -2.69
N LEU A 341 16.24 -5.55 -2.71
CA LEU A 341 16.55 -6.76 -3.48
C LEU A 341 16.70 -6.48 -4.97
N LEU A 342 15.92 -5.55 -5.53
CA LEU A 342 16.19 -5.08 -6.88
C LEU A 342 17.55 -4.37 -6.94
N VAL A 343 17.92 -3.61 -5.92
CA VAL A 343 19.18 -2.87 -5.93
C VAL A 343 20.37 -3.74 -5.53
N TRP A 344 20.21 -4.86 -4.86
CA TRP A 344 21.32 -5.61 -4.22
C TRP A 344 21.29 -7.12 -4.47
N GLY A 345 20.22 -7.63 -5.07
CA GLY A 345 20.08 -9.03 -5.44
C GLY A 345 20.97 -9.40 -6.62
N HIS A 346 21.42 -10.65 -6.65
CA HIS A 346 22.02 -11.19 -7.88
C HIS A 346 20.96 -11.19 -8.99
N ARG A 347 21.37 -10.68 -10.15
CA ARG A 347 20.54 -10.56 -11.35
C ARG A 347 21.14 -11.41 -12.46
N VAL A 348 20.29 -12.22 -13.08
CA VAL A 348 20.68 -13.03 -14.23
C VAL A 348 19.54 -12.99 -15.23
N ARG A 349 19.80 -12.43 -16.40
CA ARG A 349 18.92 -12.58 -17.55
C ARG A 349 18.82 -14.04 -17.97
N ARG A 350 17.60 -14.55 -17.95
CA ARG A 350 17.29 -15.93 -18.30
C ARG A 350 17.04 -16.07 -19.80
N ALA A 351 17.01 -17.33 -20.27
CA ALA A 351 16.79 -17.65 -21.68
C ALA A 351 15.43 -17.18 -22.22
N ASP A 352 14.43 -17.02 -21.34
CA ASP A 352 13.12 -16.44 -21.66
C ASP A 352 13.10 -14.91 -21.66
N GLY A 353 14.27 -14.27 -21.50
CA GLY A 353 14.45 -12.82 -21.51
C GLY A 353 14.16 -12.14 -20.18
N ALA A 354 13.59 -12.82 -19.18
CA ALA A 354 13.30 -12.21 -17.88
C ALA A 354 14.55 -12.07 -17.01
N VAL A 355 14.60 -11.03 -16.19
CA VAL A 355 15.66 -10.83 -15.20
C VAL A 355 15.30 -11.62 -13.94
N GLY A 356 15.96 -12.76 -13.74
CA GLY A 356 15.84 -13.53 -12.50
C GLY A 356 16.55 -12.81 -11.37
N ILE A 357 15.84 -12.61 -10.24
CA ILE A 357 16.40 -12.00 -9.04
C ILE A 357 16.51 -13.09 -7.97
N SER A 358 17.65 -13.18 -7.31
CA SER A 358 17.84 -14.03 -6.14
C SER A 358 18.39 -13.23 -4.96
N TRP A 359 18.58 -13.92 -3.83
CA TRP A 359 19.07 -13.35 -2.56
C TRP A 359 20.21 -12.33 -2.77
N PRO A 360 20.27 -11.26 -1.94
CA PRO A 360 21.33 -10.27 -1.93
C PRO A 360 22.73 -10.85 -2.10
N ILE A 361 23.58 -10.09 -2.78
CA ILE A 361 25.01 -10.40 -2.92
C ILE A 361 25.62 -10.44 -1.51
N ALA A 362 25.94 -11.64 -1.01
CA ALA A 362 26.48 -11.85 0.35
C ALA A 362 27.79 -11.08 0.60
N GLU A 363 28.52 -10.74 -0.47
CA GLU A 363 29.75 -9.96 -0.43
C GLU A 363 29.51 -8.47 -0.07
N LEU A 364 28.27 -7.98 -0.15
CA LEU A 364 27.87 -6.63 0.28
C LEU A 364 27.38 -6.57 1.75
N ASP A 365 27.38 -7.71 2.45
CA ASP A 365 26.91 -7.85 3.85
C ASP A 365 28.06 -7.76 4.87
N SER A 366 29.31 -7.64 4.41
CA SER A 366 30.48 -7.38 5.25
C SER A 366 30.48 -5.93 5.74
N GLY A 367 29.61 -5.63 6.72
CA GLY A 367 29.60 -4.37 7.46
C GLY A 367 29.44 -3.16 6.54
N ARG A 368 28.21 -2.88 6.11
CA ARG A 368 27.91 -1.67 5.34
C ARG A 368 28.35 -0.45 6.15
N GLU A 369 29.54 0.07 5.88
CA GLU A 369 29.98 1.33 6.47
C GLU A 369 29.14 2.50 5.96
N HIS A 370 28.41 2.32 4.85
CA HIS A 370 27.66 3.35 4.17
C HIS A 370 26.30 2.87 3.66
N ALA A 371 25.32 3.76 3.68
CA ALA A 371 23.98 3.58 3.14
C ALA A 371 23.62 4.69 2.14
N VAL A 372 22.70 4.40 1.23
CA VAL A 372 22.21 5.32 0.19
C VAL A 372 20.72 5.56 0.38
N ALA A 373 20.29 6.82 0.30
CA ALA A 373 18.89 7.20 0.37
C ALA A 373 18.55 8.31 -0.63
N ALA A 374 17.26 8.52 -0.90
CA ALA A 374 16.81 9.66 -1.68
C ALA A 374 17.01 10.97 -0.91
N VAL A 375 17.41 12.03 -1.61
CA VAL A 375 17.39 13.40 -1.09
C VAL A 375 15.92 13.88 -1.06
N PRO A 376 15.39 14.29 0.12
CA PRO A 376 14.05 14.88 0.20
C PRO A 376 13.90 16.06 -0.74
N ARG A 377 12.75 16.17 -1.42
CA ARG A 377 12.46 17.22 -2.41
C ARG A 377 11.69 18.38 -1.76
N HIS A 378 12.37 19.49 -1.49
CA HIS A 378 11.82 20.72 -0.92
C HIS A 378 12.76 21.91 -1.17
N GLY A 379 12.39 23.13 -0.79
CA GLY A 379 13.18 24.34 -1.09
C GLY A 379 14.63 24.36 -0.56
N THR A 380 14.95 23.55 0.46
CA THR A 380 16.29 23.47 1.06
C THR A 380 17.05 22.17 0.74
N SER A 381 16.61 21.42 -0.27
CA SER A 381 17.20 20.12 -0.65
C SER A 381 18.71 20.23 -0.87
N GLY A 382 19.45 19.22 -0.39
CA GLY A 382 20.90 19.13 -0.53
C GLY A 382 21.73 20.07 0.34
N SER A 383 21.14 20.99 1.12
CA SER A 383 21.91 21.95 1.93
C SER A 383 22.88 21.32 2.93
N TRP A 384 22.59 20.11 3.42
CA TRP A 384 23.50 19.34 4.26
C TRP A 384 24.64 18.68 3.47
N LEU A 385 24.46 18.37 2.19
CA LEU A 385 25.51 17.88 1.30
C LEU A 385 26.49 18.99 0.97
N SER A 386 26.01 20.20 0.68
CA SER A 386 26.87 21.38 0.52
C SER A 386 27.68 21.71 1.77
N ARG A 387 27.10 21.54 2.98
CA ARG A 387 27.87 21.65 4.23
C ARG A 387 28.95 20.58 4.39
N ALA A 388 28.81 19.43 3.73
CA ALA A 388 29.84 18.40 3.66
C ALA A 388 30.88 18.66 2.54
N GLY A 389 30.74 19.77 1.80
CA GLY A 389 31.67 20.18 0.74
C GLY A 389 31.33 19.67 -0.66
N LEU A 390 30.13 19.11 -0.88
CA LEU A 390 29.68 18.56 -2.16
C LEU A 390 28.96 19.63 -3.03
N GLU A 391 29.11 19.57 -4.34
CA GLU A 391 28.50 20.47 -5.35
C GLU A 391 27.03 20.07 -5.58
N ILE A 392 26.09 20.97 -5.27
CA ILE A 392 24.64 20.66 -5.35
C ILE A 392 23.86 21.52 -6.34
N GLU A 393 24.49 22.53 -6.94
CA GLU A 393 23.82 23.50 -7.81
C GLU A 393 23.28 22.80 -9.06
N THR A 394 24.03 21.87 -9.66
CA THR A 394 23.56 21.11 -10.82
C THR A 394 22.26 20.35 -10.52
N ALA A 395 22.18 19.69 -9.36
CA ALA A 395 21.00 18.94 -8.95
C ALA A 395 19.82 19.88 -8.60
N ARG A 396 20.11 21.05 -8.02
CA ARG A 396 19.10 22.07 -7.71
C ARG A 396 18.55 22.75 -8.94
N GLU A 397 19.38 23.05 -9.93
CA GLU A 397 18.96 23.60 -11.21
C GLU A 397 18.02 22.64 -11.93
N ALA A 398 18.36 21.35 -11.97
CA ALA A 398 17.48 20.31 -12.49
C ALA A 398 16.16 20.20 -11.71
N GLN A 399 16.19 20.37 -10.38
CA GLN A 399 14.99 20.36 -9.55
C GLN A 399 14.10 21.58 -9.85
N ALA A 400 14.68 22.77 -9.93
CA ALA A 400 13.98 24.03 -10.17
C ALA A 400 13.36 24.10 -11.58
N SER A 401 14.00 23.48 -12.56
CA SER A 401 13.49 23.36 -13.94
C SER A 401 12.50 22.21 -14.14
N GLY A 402 12.24 21.40 -13.11
CA GLY A 402 11.28 20.30 -13.17
C GLY A 402 11.74 19.05 -13.93
N VAL A 403 13.01 18.98 -14.34
CA VAL A 403 13.57 17.84 -15.09
C VAL A 403 14.35 16.86 -14.22
N LEU A 404 14.54 17.12 -12.92
CA LEU A 404 15.22 16.20 -12.01
C LEU A 404 14.50 14.85 -11.94
N ALA A 405 15.16 13.80 -12.44
CA ALA A 405 14.66 12.44 -12.40
C ALA A 405 14.86 11.84 -11.00
N VAL A 406 16.10 11.88 -10.49
CA VAL A 406 16.51 11.25 -9.23
C VAL A 406 17.63 12.06 -8.58
N TRP A 407 17.62 12.15 -7.24
CA TRP A 407 18.74 12.67 -6.45
C TRP A 407 18.93 11.79 -5.21
N LEU A 408 20.08 11.13 -5.12
CA LEU A 408 20.46 10.22 -4.04
C LEU A 408 21.64 10.78 -3.24
N GLN A 409 21.72 10.42 -1.96
CA GLN A 409 22.82 10.74 -1.05
C GLN A 409 23.39 9.47 -0.44
N ALA A 410 24.70 9.45 -0.19
CA ALA A 410 25.39 8.43 0.58
C ALA A 410 25.81 9.00 1.95
N TYR A 411 25.68 8.20 2.99
CA TYR A 411 26.04 8.55 4.36
C TYR A 411 26.60 7.34 5.10
N VAL A 412 27.38 7.58 6.16
CA VAL A 412 27.89 6.51 7.04
C VAL A 412 26.72 5.85 7.75
N ASP A 413 26.64 4.52 7.68
CA ASP A 413 25.56 3.73 8.30
C ASP A 413 25.71 3.72 9.83
N SER A 414 25.25 4.81 10.43
CA SER A 414 25.28 5.06 11.86
C SER A 414 23.87 5.37 12.34
N ARG A 415 23.66 5.32 13.66
CA ARG A 415 22.38 5.69 14.27
C ARG A 415 21.91 7.10 13.87
N GLU A 416 22.85 7.99 13.54
CA GLU A 416 22.57 9.37 13.14
C GLU A 416 22.42 9.54 11.62
N ALA A 417 22.64 8.48 10.83
CA ALA A 417 22.68 8.50 9.37
C ALA A 417 23.61 9.60 8.81
N ARG A 418 24.75 9.79 9.48
CA ARG A 418 25.75 10.85 9.25
C ARG A 418 27.15 10.37 9.64
N PRO A 419 28.22 10.99 9.10
CA PRO A 419 28.23 12.09 8.12
C PRO A 419 27.78 11.68 6.71
N PHE A 420 27.44 12.67 5.88
CA PHE A 420 27.20 12.48 4.44
C PHE A 420 28.54 12.43 3.72
N VAL A 421 28.70 11.46 2.83
CA VAL A 421 30.00 11.14 2.18
C VAL A 421 29.93 11.24 0.66
N GLY A 422 28.76 11.41 0.06
CA GLY A 422 28.62 11.59 -1.38
C GLY A 422 27.18 11.72 -1.84
N HIS A 423 26.98 11.94 -3.13
CA HIS A 423 25.67 11.99 -3.75
C HIS A 423 25.75 11.76 -5.26
N ALA A 424 24.61 11.41 -5.84
CA ALA A 424 24.43 11.32 -7.28
C ALA A 424 23.10 11.94 -7.68
N ALA A 425 23.07 12.63 -8.82
CA ALA A 425 21.85 13.24 -9.35
C ALA A 425 21.75 13.03 -10.85
N ALA A 426 20.52 12.84 -11.31
CA ALA A 426 20.19 12.61 -12.70
C ALA A 426 18.95 13.38 -13.12
N ARG A 427 18.92 13.80 -14.38
CA ARG A 427 17.79 14.49 -15.01
C ARG A 427 17.27 13.74 -16.22
N TRP A 428 16.02 13.99 -16.58
CA TRP A 428 15.48 13.58 -17.88
C TRP A 428 16.07 14.47 -18.98
N ILE A 429 16.51 13.84 -20.07
CA ILE A 429 16.87 14.53 -21.32
C ILE A 429 15.69 14.47 -22.29
N ASP A 430 14.98 13.36 -22.28
CA ASP A 430 13.71 13.13 -22.97
C ASP A 430 12.83 12.19 -22.13
N ASP A 431 11.69 11.76 -22.68
CA ASP A 431 10.69 10.94 -21.98
C ASP A 431 11.18 9.52 -21.60
N THR A 432 12.32 9.09 -22.15
CA THR A 432 12.86 7.72 -22.00
C THR A 432 14.34 7.67 -21.60
N THR A 433 15.07 8.76 -21.75
CA THR A 433 16.50 8.85 -21.49
C THR A 433 16.78 9.75 -20.30
N ALA A 434 17.45 9.19 -19.29
CA ALA A 434 17.97 9.96 -18.18
C ALA A 434 19.49 10.10 -18.28
N ARG A 435 20.04 11.18 -17.74
CA ARG A 435 21.48 11.38 -17.63
C ARG A 435 21.89 11.68 -16.21
N ILE A 436 22.91 10.96 -15.74
CA ILE A 436 23.57 11.20 -14.46
C ILE A 436 24.58 12.33 -14.66
N ASP A 437 24.21 13.53 -14.18
CA ASP A 437 25.04 14.73 -14.28
C ASP A 437 25.99 14.88 -13.08
N VAL A 438 25.61 14.32 -11.92
CA VAL A 438 26.40 14.43 -10.69
C VAL A 438 26.71 13.05 -10.13
N LEU A 439 27.99 12.83 -9.81
CA LEU A 439 28.49 11.68 -9.08
C LEU A 439 29.71 12.14 -8.28
N GLU A 440 29.50 12.50 -7.02
CA GLU A 440 30.54 13.10 -6.18
C GLU A 440 30.62 12.43 -4.81
N VAL A 441 31.84 12.28 -4.30
CA VAL A 441 32.12 11.81 -2.93
C VAL A 441 33.12 12.75 -2.25
N VAL A 442 33.03 12.85 -0.93
CA VAL A 442 33.97 13.62 -0.11
C VAL A 442 35.38 13.03 -0.25
N PRO A 443 36.45 13.86 -0.35
CA PRO A 443 37.81 13.35 -0.44
C PRO A 443 38.16 12.34 0.67
N GLY A 444 38.77 11.22 0.29
CA GLY A 444 39.12 10.13 1.21
C GLY A 444 38.01 9.10 1.42
N THR A 445 36.82 9.29 0.85
CA THR A 445 35.76 8.28 0.83
C THR A 445 36.18 7.07 0.00
N SER A 446 35.83 5.88 0.47
CA SER A 446 36.20 4.63 -0.19
C SER A 446 35.51 4.49 -1.56
N ARG A 447 36.24 3.94 -2.55
CA ARG A 447 35.72 3.71 -3.91
C ARG A 447 34.39 2.92 -3.97
N PRO A 448 34.13 1.93 -3.09
CA PRO A 448 32.84 1.23 -3.06
C PRO A 448 31.62 2.15 -2.91
N VAL A 449 31.74 3.32 -2.28
CA VAL A 449 30.62 4.28 -2.15
C VAL A 449 30.19 4.83 -3.53
N VAL A 450 31.15 5.09 -4.41
CA VAL A 450 30.86 5.54 -5.79
C VAL A 450 30.13 4.46 -6.56
N THR A 451 30.63 3.21 -6.48
CA THR A 451 29.99 2.04 -7.08
C THR A 451 28.57 1.85 -6.56
N GLN A 452 28.35 2.01 -5.25
CA GLN A 452 27.05 1.91 -4.60
C GLN A 452 26.07 3.01 -5.07
N LEU A 453 26.55 4.24 -5.21
CA LEU A 453 25.76 5.37 -5.74
C LEU A 453 25.35 5.14 -7.19
N VAL A 454 26.29 4.74 -8.06
CA VAL A 454 26.01 4.44 -9.48
C VAL A 454 25.00 3.30 -9.60
N HIS A 455 25.17 2.24 -8.82
CA HIS A 455 24.24 1.11 -8.82
C HIS A 455 22.83 1.54 -8.37
N SER A 456 22.74 2.28 -7.27
CA SER A 456 21.47 2.75 -6.71
C SER A 456 20.74 3.72 -7.64
N ILE A 457 21.46 4.68 -8.23
CA ILE A 457 20.84 5.66 -9.14
C ILE A 457 20.40 5.00 -10.43
N THR A 458 21.18 4.06 -10.98
CA THR A 458 20.81 3.30 -12.19
C THR A 458 19.49 2.57 -11.99
N HIS A 459 19.34 1.84 -10.88
CA HIS A 459 18.09 1.13 -10.57
C HIS A 459 16.93 2.06 -10.29
N THR A 460 17.18 3.19 -9.63
CA THR A 460 16.12 4.18 -9.35
C THR A 460 15.62 4.81 -10.65
N LEU A 461 16.51 5.14 -11.59
CA LEU A 461 16.17 5.65 -12.91
C LEU A 461 15.41 4.62 -13.75
N ALA A 462 15.89 3.38 -13.78
CA ALA A 462 15.20 2.28 -14.46
C ALA A 462 13.77 2.10 -13.90
N ASN A 463 13.61 2.09 -12.58
CA ASN A 463 12.30 1.99 -11.93
C ASN A 463 11.41 3.22 -12.17
N ALA A 464 12.02 4.37 -12.46
CA ALA A 464 11.35 5.60 -12.86
C ALA A 464 11.00 5.64 -14.37
N GLY A 465 11.33 4.59 -15.14
CA GLY A 465 10.90 4.45 -16.54
C GLY A 465 12.01 4.67 -17.57
N ALA A 466 13.26 4.89 -17.16
CA ALA A 466 14.35 5.07 -18.09
C ALA A 466 14.57 3.81 -18.93
N LYS A 467 14.62 3.96 -20.25
CA LYS A 467 15.04 2.93 -21.21
C LYS A 467 16.52 3.05 -21.55
N ALA A 468 17.06 4.27 -21.45
CA ALA A 468 18.47 4.56 -21.63
C ALA A 468 18.98 5.43 -20.48
N ILE A 469 20.22 5.18 -20.06
CA ILE A 469 20.90 6.00 -19.04
C ILE A 469 22.27 6.42 -19.58
N GLU A 470 22.48 7.73 -19.65
CA GLU A 470 23.77 8.33 -19.95
C GLU A 470 24.53 8.67 -18.67
N LEU A 471 25.83 8.44 -18.68
CA LEU A 471 26.73 8.75 -17.57
C LEU A 471 27.92 9.54 -18.12
N LEU A 472 28.13 10.77 -17.66
CA LEU A 472 29.24 11.60 -18.15
C LEU A 472 30.62 11.11 -17.70
N PHE A 473 30.65 10.17 -16.76
CA PHE A 473 31.84 9.64 -16.11
C PHE A 473 32.25 8.30 -16.74
N THR A 474 33.55 8.09 -16.89
CA THR A 474 34.12 6.83 -17.40
C THR A 474 34.87 6.12 -16.28
N ASP A 475 34.42 4.92 -15.93
CA ASP A 475 35.12 4.02 -15.01
C ASP A 475 34.87 2.58 -15.47
N GLU A 476 35.93 1.77 -15.62
CA GLU A 476 35.82 0.38 -16.07
C GLU A 476 34.97 -0.49 -15.12
N THR A 477 34.88 -0.12 -13.84
CA THR A 477 34.02 -0.83 -12.88
C THR A 477 32.54 -0.75 -13.24
N PHE A 478 32.10 0.27 -14.00
CA PHE A 478 30.69 0.40 -14.41
C PHE A 478 30.28 -0.57 -15.51
N VAL A 479 31.24 -1.19 -16.21
CA VAL A 479 30.97 -2.25 -17.19
C VAL A 479 30.28 -3.44 -16.52
N THR A 480 30.55 -3.69 -15.24
CA THR A 480 29.88 -4.75 -14.46
C THR A 480 28.38 -4.52 -14.31
N PHE A 481 27.91 -3.27 -14.44
CA PHE A 481 26.48 -2.91 -14.44
C PHE A 481 25.88 -2.86 -15.86
N GLY A 482 26.66 -3.22 -16.89
CA GLY A 482 26.23 -3.20 -18.29
C GLY A 482 26.48 -1.89 -19.02
N TYR A 483 27.13 -0.91 -18.40
CA TYR A 483 27.51 0.33 -19.10
C TYR A 483 28.58 0.05 -20.16
N VAL A 484 28.42 0.68 -21.32
CA VAL A 484 29.38 0.66 -22.44
C VAL A 484 29.80 2.08 -22.79
N PRO A 485 30.93 2.30 -23.50
CA PRO A 485 31.29 3.64 -23.99
C PRO A 485 30.14 4.26 -24.79
N ASN A 486 29.84 5.54 -24.56
CA ASN A 486 28.70 6.18 -25.20
C ASN A 486 28.89 6.25 -26.73
N PRO A 487 28.00 5.62 -27.53
CA PRO A 487 28.16 5.53 -28.98
C PRO A 487 27.89 6.85 -29.71
N THR A 488 27.24 7.83 -29.07
CA THR A 488 26.78 9.07 -29.72
C THR A 488 27.70 10.26 -29.46
N THR A 489 28.20 10.41 -28.25
CA THR A 489 29.00 11.58 -27.82
C THR A 489 30.51 11.31 -27.79
N ALA A 490 30.93 10.05 -27.92
CA ALA A 490 32.30 9.57 -27.72
C ALA A 490 32.91 9.90 -26.33
N HIS A 491 32.10 10.43 -25.40
CA HIS A 491 32.49 10.81 -24.05
C HIS A 491 31.49 10.23 -23.04
N GLY A 492 32.00 9.66 -21.96
CA GLY A 492 31.19 9.00 -20.94
C GLY A 492 30.73 7.60 -21.34
N MET A 493 29.74 7.11 -20.61
CA MET A 493 29.19 5.76 -20.71
C MET A 493 27.68 5.81 -20.98
N TYR A 494 27.15 4.71 -21.51
CA TYR A 494 25.75 4.54 -21.89
C TYR A 494 25.27 3.17 -21.43
N LEU A 495 24.04 3.09 -20.93
CA LEU A 495 23.37 1.84 -20.57
C LEU A 495 22.02 1.76 -21.27
N ASP A 496 21.80 0.68 -22.02
CA ASP A 496 20.47 0.26 -22.44
C ASP A 496 19.83 -0.55 -21.32
N VAL A 497 18.83 0.04 -20.67
CA VAL A 497 18.14 -0.57 -19.53
C VAL A 497 17.35 -1.80 -19.95
N THR A 498 16.89 -1.86 -21.21
CA THR A 498 16.06 -2.97 -21.72
C THR A 498 16.86 -4.26 -21.88
N THR A 499 18.18 -4.14 -22.03
CA THR A 499 19.11 -5.27 -22.17
C THR A 499 19.98 -5.47 -20.94
N MET A 500 19.69 -4.78 -19.83
CA MET A 500 20.50 -4.87 -18.60
C MET A 500 20.63 -6.35 -18.15
N PRO A 501 21.84 -6.79 -17.76
CA PRO A 501 22.10 -8.20 -17.44
C PRO A 501 21.33 -8.75 -16.23
#